data_AF-A0A7L4WDD2-F1
#
_entry.id   AF-A0A7L4WDD2-F1
#
_cell.length_a   1.000
_cell.length_b   1.000
_cell.length_c   1.000
_cell.angle_alpha   90.00
_cell.angle_beta   90.00
_cell.angle_gamma   90.00
#
_symmetry.space_group_name_H-M   'P 1'
#
loop_
_entity.id
_entity.type
_entity.pdbx_description
1 polymer ?
#
loop_
_entity_poly.entity_id
_entity_poly.type
_entity_poly.pdbx_seq_one_letter_code
_entity_poly.pdbx_strand_id
1 'polypeptide(L)'
;MKTTVMLLMLLLMLILTTIYVVYTIRVLKYKKISRHIRSEKKALDKKTFPDLDDNDLKYRRENLALYQRIYLNSHSQRIIQLSVGLLFIVLCTVAVLALILSWYYILFPLISIIYFLFALSCHNQPSLDKELAFWHDYLEKQPNNELKVNLIDINSARTLANVKDKMKNYFLFSGIFVLIFSIWAFIVTQP
;
A
#
# COMPACT_ATOMS: atom_id res chain seq x y z
N MET A 1 27.77 9.79 28.44
CA MET A 1 27.47 8.90 27.29
C MET A 1 26.11 8.19 27.40
N LYS A 2 25.76 7.54 28.52
CA LYS A 2 24.46 6.87 28.67
C LYS A 2 23.25 7.83 28.62
N THR A 3 23.34 9.00 29.27
CA THR A 3 22.25 9.99 29.30
C THR A 3 21.99 10.63 27.94
N THR A 4 23.04 10.91 27.16
CA THR A 4 22.93 11.48 25.80
C THR A 4 22.30 10.48 24.82
N VAL A 5 22.66 9.20 24.91
CA VAL A 5 22.03 8.13 24.11
C VAL A 5 20.55 7.96 24.49
N MET A 6 20.23 7.97 25.79
CA MET A 6 18.85 7.88 26.26
C MET A 6 17.98 9.05 25.80
N LEU A 7 18.49 10.29 25.88
CA LEU A 7 17.79 11.48 25.37
C LEU A 7 17.55 11.40 23.86
N LEU A 8 18.53 10.91 23.10
CA LEU A 8 18.40 10.71 21.67
C LEU A 8 17.35 9.63 21.33
N MET A 9 17.31 8.52 22.07
CA MET A 9 16.27 7.49 21.89
C MET A 9 14.87 8.06 22.14
N LEU A 10 14.69 8.82 23.22
CA LEU A 10 13.40 9.45 23.54
C LEU A 10 12.95 10.43 22.44
N LEU A 11 13.88 11.25 21.92
CA LEU A 11 13.60 12.16 20.82
C LEU A 11 13.17 11.41 19.56
N LEU A 12 13.88 10.33 19.19
CA LEU A 12 13.56 9.52 18.01
C LEU A 12 12.21 8.82 18.14
N MET A 13 11.87 8.33 19.34
CA MET A 13 10.56 7.72 19.63
C MET A 13 9.42 8.75 19.53
N LEU A 14 9.65 9.99 19.96
CA LEU A 14 8.67 11.07 19.86
C LEU A 14 8.43 11.46 18.38
N ILE A 15 9.50 11.52 17.57
CA ILE A 15 9.41 11.75 16.12
C ILE A 15 8.62 10.63 15.45
N LEU A 16 8.93 9.35 15.75
CA LEU A 16 8.20 8.18 15.24
C LEU A 16 6.71 8.24 15.57
N THR A 17 6.39 8.55 16.83
CA THR A 17 5.00 8.65 17.29
C THR A 17 4.25 9.73 16.52
N THR A 18 4.89 10.89 16.30
CA THR A 18 4.30 12.00 15.52
C THR A 18 4.04 11.59 14.08
N ILE A 19 5.00 10.91 13.42
CA ILE A 19 4.83 10.38 12.05
C ILE A 19 3.65 9.41 12.00
N TYR A 20 3.52 8.50 12.99
CA TYR A 20 2.47 7.50 13.03
C TYR A 20 1.08 8.11 13.26
N VAL A 21 0.97 9.14 14.10
CA VAL A 21 -0.28 9.90 14.30
C VAL A 21 -0.70 10.58 12.99
N VAL A 22 0.22 11.26 12.31
CA VAL A 22 -0.06 11.90 11.02
C VAL A 22 -0.48 10.87 9.97
N TYR A 23 0.23 9.74 9.90
CA TYR A 23 -0.13 8.63 9.00
C TYR A 23 -1.55 8.11 9.28
N THR A 24 -1.89 7.89 10.55
CA THR A 24 -3.22 7.40 10.97
C THR A 24 -4.33 8.36 10.55
N ILE A 25 -4.16 9.67 10.74
CA ILE A 25 -5.12 10.69 10.29
C ILE A 25 -5.33 10.60 8.77
N ARG A 26 -4.25 10.41 8.00
CA ARG A 26 -4.33 10.26 6.54
C ARG A 26 -5.07 8.98 6.13
N VAL A 27 -4.83 7.86 6.81
CA VAL A 27 -5.53 6.59 6.57
C VAL A 27 -7.04 6.76 6.81
N LEU A 28 -7.43 7.44 7.89
CA LEU A 28 -8.83 7.72 8.19
C LEU A 28 -9.48 8.60 7.10
N LYS A 29 -8.77 9.64 6.64
CA LYS A 29 -9.23 10.48 5.52
C LYS A 29 -9.39 9.68 4.23
N TYR A 30 -8.43 8.82 3.90
CA TYR A 30 -8.51 7.92 2.75
C TYR A 30 -9.72 6.99 2.84
N LYS A 31 -9.94 6.35 4.00
CA LYS A 31 -11.09 5.45 4.23
C LYS A 31 -12.43 6.19 4.05
N LYS A 32 -12.55 7.41 4.57
CA LYS A 32 -13.77 8.23 4.43
C LYS A 32 -14.09 8.51 2.96
N ILE A 33 -13.11 9.02 2.21
CA ILE A 33 -13.26 9.37 0.79
C ILE A 33 -13.53 8.12 -0.05
N SER A 34 -12.76 7.04 0.16
CA SER A 34 -12.91 5.78 -0.56
C SER A 34 -14.31 5.16 -0.37
N ARG A 35 -14.87 5.21 0.85
CA ARG A 35 -16.23 4.73 1.12
C ARG A 35 -17.27 5.53 0.36
N HIS A 36 -17.15 6.86 0.34
CA HIS A 36 -18.07 7.73 -0.38
C HIS A 36 -18.05 7.42 -1.89
N ILE A 37 -16.87 7.43 -2.51
CA ILE A 37 -16.70 7.10 -3.94
C ILE A 37 -17.20 5.69 -4.27
N ARG A 38 -16.95 4.71 -3.38
CA ARG A 38 -17.44 3.34 -3.57
C ARG A 38 -18.97 3.28 -3.55
N SER A 39 -19.61 4.09 -2.71
CA SER A 39 -21.07 4.19 -2.65
C SER A 39 -21.63 4.81 -3.93
N GLU A 40 -21.04 5.91 -4.39
CA GLU A 40 -21.43 6.56 -5.65
C GLU A 40 -21.26 5.62 -6.84
N LYS A 41 -20.11 4.92 -6.93
CA LYS A 41 -19.87 3.92 -7.96
C LYS A 41 -20.89 2.78 -7.90
N LYS A 42 -21.24 2.29 -6.70
CA LYS A 42 -22.26 1.24 -6.55
C LYS A 42 -23.63 1.73 -7.05
N ALA A 43 -24.01 2.96 -6.72
CA ALA A 43 -25.26 3.55 -7.19
C ALA A 43 -25.28 3.71 -8.72
N LEU A 44 -24.16 4.15 -9.30
CA LEU A 44 -23.99 4.24 -10.76
C LEU A 44 -24.08 2.86 -11.42
N ASP A 45 -23.35 1.87 -10.90
CA ASP A 45 -23.36 0.50 -11.41
C ASP A 45 -24.77 -0.10 -11.42
N LYS A 46 -25.54 0.10 -10.35
CA LYS A 46 -26.93 -0.38 -10.26
C LYS A 46 -27.87 0.36 -11.21
N LYS A 47 -27.61 1.64 -11.51
CA LYS A 47 -28.38 2.42 -12.49
C LYS A 47 -28.08 1.97 -13.92
N THR A 48 -26.82 1.69 -14.24
CA THR A 48 -26.39 1.28 -15.59
C THR A 48 -26.70 -0.19 -15.87
N PHE A 49 -26.61 -1.06 -14.86
CA PHE A 49 -26.79 -2.50 -14.99
C PHE A 49 -27.81 -2.99 -13.95
N PRO A 50 -29.11 -2.68 -14.13
CA PRO A 50 -30.15 -2.98 -13.15
C PRO A 50 -30.38 -4.49 -12.95
N ASP A 51 -30.01 -5.30 -13.93
CA ASP A 51 -30.20 -6.76 -13.92
C ASP A 51 -29.18 -7.49 -13.02
N LEU A 52 -28.13 -6.80 -12.57
CA LEU A 52 -27.09 -7.39 -11.72
C LEU A 52 -27.46 -7.24 -10.24
N ASP A 53 -27.34 -8.33 -9.49
CA ASP A 53 -27.53 -8.29 -8.05
C ASP A 53 -26.28 -7.77 -7.31
N ASP A 54 -26.38 -7.62 -5.99
CA ASP A 54 -25.27 -7.11 -5.18
C ASP A 54 -24.04 -8.05 -5.14
N ASN A 55 -24.24 -9.36 -5.30
CA ASN A 55 -23.16 -10.34 -5.34
C ASN A 55 -22.44 -10.30 -6.69
N ASP A 56 -23.18 -10.21 -7.78
CA ASP A 56 -22.65 -10.03 -9.13
C ASP A 56 -21.82 -8.75 -9.22
N LEU A 57 -22.32 -7.65 -8.68
CA LEU A 57 -21.60 -6.38 -8.65
C LEU A 57 -20.30 -6.47 -7.82
N LYS A 58 -20.31 -7.24 -6.72
CA LYS A 58 -19.12 -7.49 -5.90
C LYS A 58 -18.10 -8.35 -6.66
N TYR A 59 -18.54 -9.48 -7.20
CA TYR A 59 -17.72 -10.41 -7.97
C TYR A 59 -17.08 -9.71 -9.18
N ARG A 60 -17.88 -8.96 -9.94
CA ARG A 60 -17.41 -8.15 -11.06
C ARG A 60 -16.33 -7.16 -10.64
N ARG A 61 -16.53 -6.44 -9.53
CA ARG A 61 -15.54 -5.46 -9.04
C ARG A 61 -14.20 -6.12 -8.72
N GLU A 62 -14.22 -7.30 -8.11
CA GLU A 62 -13.01 -8.07 -7.79
C GLU A 62 -12.31 -8.55 -9.05
N ASN A 63 -13.07 -9.07 -10.03
CA ASN A 63 -12.53 -9.51 -11.31
C ASN A 63 -11.96 -8.37 -12.16
N LEU A 64 -12.65 -7.22 -12.23
CA LEU A 64 -12.11 -6.04 -12.93
C LEU A 64 -10.81 -5.57 -12.29
N ALA A 65 -10.72 -5.56 -10.96
CA ALA A 65 -9.49 -5.21 -10.26
C ALA A 65 -8.37 -6.23 -10.54
N LEU A 66 -8.69 -7.52 -10.59
CA LEU A 66 -7.73 -8.58 -10.94
C LEU A 66 -7.26 -8.45 -12.39
N TYR A 67 -8.20 -8.25 -13.33
CA TYR A 67 -7.92 -8.04 -14.74
C TYR A 67 -6.98 -6.84 -14.92
N GLN A 68 -7.32 -5.70 -14.34
CA GLN A 68 -6.45 -4.53 -14.37
C GLN A 68 -5.06 -4.84 -13.79
N ARG A 69 -4.97 -5.50 -12.63
CA ARG A 69 -3.66 -5.87 -12.06
C ARG A 69 -2.84 -6.77 -12.99
N ILE A 70 -3.49 -7.73 -13.66
CA ILE A 70 -2.84 -8.68 -14.56
C ILE A 70 -2.40 -8.02 -15.85
N TYR A 71 -3.13 -7.04 -16.40
CA TYR A 71 -2.82 -6.48 -17.72
C TYR A 71 -2.14 -5.10 -17.67
N LEU A 72 -2.30 -4.34 -16.59
CA LEU A 72 -1.72 -3.00 -16.45
C LEU A 72 -0.25 -2.99 -16.03
N ASN A 73 0.16 -3.95 -15.19
CA ASN A 73 1.54 -3.99 -14.71
C ASN A 73 2.47 -4.43 -15.85
N SER A 74 3.55 -3.68 -16.07
CA SER A 74 4.59 -4.08 -17.02
C SER A 74 5.28 -5.37 -16.55
N HIS A 75 5.92 -6.10 -17.47
CA HIS A 75 6.64 -7.32 -17.14
C HIS A 75 7.68 -7.08 -16.02
N SER A 76 8.46 -6.00 -16.12
CA SER A 76 9.44 -5.62 -15.10
C SER A 76 8.79 -5.32 -13.73
N GLN A 77 7.65 -4.63 -13.71
CA GLN A 77 6.92 -4.36 -12.46
C GLN A 77 6.44 -5.66 -11.80
N ARG A 78 5.98 -6.64 -12.58
CA ARG A 78 5.56 -7.95 -12.06
C ARG A 78 6.73 -8.71 -11.47
N ILE A 79 7.88 -8.73 -12.16
CA ILE A 79 9.10 -9.36 -11.64
C ILE A 79 9.47 -8.72 -10.31
N ILE A 80 9.53 -7.39 -10.22
CA ILE A 80 9.90 -6.71 -8.97
C ILE A 80 8.89 -7.05 -7.84
N GLN A 81 7.59 -7.04 -8.12
CA GLN A 81 6.58 -7.41 -7.13
C GLN A 81 6.72 -8.86 -6.67
N LEU A 82 7.01 -9.80 -7.57
CA LEU A 82 7.26 -11.20 -7.23
C LEU A 82 8.54 -11.35 -6.39
N SER A 83 9.63 -10.69 -6.78
CA SER A 83 10.90 -10.72 -6.04
C SER A 83 10.75 -10.14 -4.64
N VAL A 84 10.06 -9.01 -4.48
CA VAL A 84 9.80 -8.41 -3.16
C VAL A 84 8.88 -9.31 -2.33
N GLY A 85 7.87 -9.93 -2.95
CA GLY A 85 6.99 -10.89 -2.28
C GLY A 85 7.74 -12.13 -1.78
N LEU A 86 8.64 -12.70 -2.60
CA LEU A 86 9.48 -13.82 -2.20
C LEU A 86 10.44 -13.43 -1.07
N LEU A 87 11.07 -12.26 -1.17
CA LEU A 87 11.95 -11.73 -0.12
C LEU A 87 11.19 -11.54 1.19
N PHE A 88 9.94 -11.05 1.14
CA PHE A 88 9.08 -10.92 2.31
C PHE A 88 8.85 -12.26 3.00
N ILE A 89 8.54 -13.32 2.24
CA ILE A 89 8.36 -14.67 2.79
C ILE A 89 9.65 -15.16 3.46
N VAL A 90 10.81 -15.01 2.81
CA VAL A 90 12.11 -15.40 3.37
C VAL A 90 12.39 -14.67 4.68
N LEU A 91 12.20 -13.34 4.72
CA LEU A 91 12.45 -12.55 5.92
C LEU A 91 11.49 -12.89 7.06
N CYS A 92 10.22 -13.17 6.77
CA CYS A 92 9.27 -13.67 7.77
C CYS A 92 9.70 -15.02 8.34
N THR A 93 10.17 -15.95 7.50
CA THR A 93 10.69 -17.24 7.95
C THR A 93 11.91 -17.06 8.86
N VAL A 94 12.85 -16.19 8.47
CA VAL A 94 14.01 -15.85 9.31
C VAL A 94 13.58 -15.24 10.64
N ALA A 95 12.52 -14.42 10.68
CA ALA A 95 12.02 -13.82 11.91
C ALA A 95 11.44 -14.86 12.86
N VAL A 96 10.70 -15.82 12.32
CA VAL A 96 10.15 -16.95 13.09
C VAL A 96 11.29 -17.82 13.62
N LEU A 97 12.29 -18.13 12.80
CA LEU A 97 13.47 -18.90 13.25
C LEU A 97 14.25 -18.16 14.33
N ALA A 98 14.44 -16.85 14.20
CA ALA A 98 15.09 -16.02 15.21
C ALA A 98 14.35 -16.04 16.55
N LEU A 99 13.01 -16.04 16.54
CA LEU A 99 12.21 -16.20 17.74
C LEU A 99 12.43 -17.58 18.40
N ILE A 100 12.42 -18.65 17.62
CA ILE A 100 12.64 -20.03 18.10
C ILE A 100 14.04 -20.17 18.71
N LEU A 101 15.05 -19.61 18.06
CA LEU A 101 16.46 -19.65 18.50
C LEU A 101 16.79 -18.59 19.55
N SER A 102 15.81 -17.82 20.04
CA SER A 102 15.99 -16.75 21.02
C SER A 102 16.98 -15.65 20.60
N TRP A 103 17.14 -15.43 19.29
CA TRP A 103 17.96 -14.36 18.71
C TRP A 103 17.19 -13.04 18.67
N TYR A 104 16.74 -12.58 19.83
CA TYR A 104 15.88 -11.39 19.93
C TYR A 104 16.56 -10.12 19.41
N TYR A 105 17.89 -10.05 19.47
CA TYR A 105 18.68 -8.89 19.05
C TYR A 105 18.59 -8.58 17.54
N ILE A 106 18.29 -9.56 16.69
CA ILE A 106 18.11 -9.34 15.24
C ILE A 106 16.67 -9.05 14.82
N LEU A 107 15.68 -9.26 15.70
CA LEU A 107 14.27 -9.12 15.35
C LEU A 107 13.89 -7.69 14.98
N PHE A 108 14.41 -6.71 15.71
CA PHE A 108 14.09 -5.31 15.45
C PHE A 108 14.58 -4.82 14.09
N PRO A 109 15.85 -5.04 13.70
CA PRO A 109 16.31 -4.80 12.32
C PRO A 109 15.50 -5.55 11.27
N LEU A 110 15.20 -6.83 11.52
CA LEU A 110 14.50 -7.67 10.56
C LEU A 110 13.07 -7.20 10.28
N ILE A 111 12.31 -6.88 11.33
CA ILE A 111 10.96 -6.29 11.22
C ILE A 111 11.03 -4.95 10.48
N SER A 112 12.07 -4.17 10.71
CA SER A 112 12.25 -2.86 10.07
C SER A 112 12.51 -2.98 8.56
N ILE A 113 13.29 -3.99 8.14
CA ILE A 113 13.48 -4.32 6.71
C ILE A 113 12.15 -4.76 6.09
N ILE A 114 11.41 -5.67 6.76
CA ILE A 114 10.10 -6.13 6.29
C ILE A 114 9.14 -4.95 6.10
N TYR A 115 9.08 -4.05 7.08
CA TYR A 115 8.25 -2.86 7.03
C TYR A 115 8.64 -1.92 5.88
N PHE A 116 9.94 -1.70 5.66
CA PHE A 116 10.45 -0.90 4.55
C PHE A 116 10.09 -1.51 3.18
N LEU A 117 10.28 -2.82 3.00
CA LEU A 117 9.92 -3.52 1.74
C LEU A 117 8.42 -3.43 1.46
N PHE A 118 7.59 -3.54 2.50
CA PHE A 118 6.16 -3.37 2.36
C PHE A 118 5.78 -1.93 1.96
N ALA A 119 6.47 -0.92 2.50
CA ALA A 119 6.29 0.47 2.10
C ALA A 119 6.73 0.72 0.64
N LEU A 120 7.84 0.12 0.21
CA LEU A 120 8.33 0.19 -1.16
C LEU A 120 7.35 -0.47 -2.15
N SER A 121 6.76 -1.60 -1.76
CA SER A 121 5.75 -2.30 -2.57
C SER A 121 4.51 -1.44 -2.86
N CYS A 122 4.13 -0.58 -1.91
CA CYS A 122 3.01 0.35 -2.09
C CYS A 122 3.31 1.45 -3.12
N HIS A 123 4.57 1.83 -3.29
CA HIS A 123 5.03 2.78 -4.30
C HIS A 123 5.09 2.17 -5.71
N ASN A 124 5.33 0.87 -5.81
CA ASN A 124 5.39 0.14 -7.08
C ASN A 124 4.03 -0.12 -7.74
N GLN A 125 2.95 0.47 -7.22
CA GLN A 125 1.62 0.40 -7.84
C GLN A 125 1.51 1.36 -9.03
N PRO A 126 0.74 1.02 -10.07
CA PRO A 126 0.50 1.92 -11.20
C PRO A 126 -0.10 3.25 -10.75
N SER A 127 0.19 4.32 -11.49
CA SER A 127 -0.37 5.66 -11.26
C SER A 127 -1.83 5.71 -11.72
N LEU A 128 -2.62 6.63 -11.15
CA LEU A 128 -4.01 6.83 -11.55
C LEU A 128 -4.14 7.04 -13.07
N ASP A 129 -3.26 7.83 -13.68
CA ASP A 129 -3.34 8.12 -15.10
C ASP A 129 -3.17 6.85 -15.96
N LYS A 130 -2.28 5.94 -15.55
CA LYS A 130 -2.14 4.63 -16.22
C LYS A 130 -3.38 3.77 -16.00
N GLU A 131 -3.93 3.78 -14.79
CA GLU A 131 -5.17 3.07 -14.46
C GLU A 131 -6.37 3.56 -15.29
N LEU A 132 -6.50 4.88 -15.48
CA LEU A 132 -7.55 5.49 -16.28
C LEU A 132 -7.35 5.23 -17.78
N ALA A 133 -6.14 5.44 -18.29
CA ALA A 133 -5.80 5.19 -19.69
C ALA A 133 -6.10 3.73 -20.10
N PHE A 134 -5.80 2.78 -19.21
CA PHE A 134 -6.11 1.37 -19.44
C PHE A 134 -7.60 1.10 -19.68
N TRP A 135 -8.47 1.65 -18.84
CA TRP A 135 -9.91 1.44 -18.99
C TRP A 135 -10.51 2.24 -20.14
N HIS A 136 -9.97 3.43 -20.42
CA HIS A 136 -10.36 4.20 -21.60
C HIS A 136 -10.03 3.45 -22.90
N ASP A 137 -8.81 2.93 -23.02
CA ASP A 137 -8.37 2.13 -24.17
C ASP A 137 -9.22 0.86 -24.35
N TYR A 138 -9.60 0.20 -23.25
CA TYR A 138 -10.53 -0.92 -23.29
C TYR A 138 -11.90 -0.52 -23.85
N LEU A 139 -12.51 0.56 -23.34
CA LEU A 139 -13.84 1.01 -23.75
C LEU A 139 -13.87 1.49 -25.21
N GLU A 140 -12.76 2.06 -25.69
CA GLU A 140 -12.60 2.47 -27.09
C GLU A 140 -12.50 1.26 -28.03
N LYS A 141 -11.72 0.23 -27.65
CA LYS A 141 -11.56 -0.99 -28.44
C LYS A 141 -12.77 -1.93 -28.37
N GLN A 142 -13.56 -1.86 -27.31
CA GLN A 142 -14.69 -2.75 -27.05
C GLN A 142 -15.96 -1.92 -26.75
N PRO A 143 -16.61 -1.34 -27.78
CA PRO A 143 -17.75 -0.44 -27.58
C PRO A 143 -18.97 -1.12 -26.96
N ASN A 144 -19.10 -2.45 -27.11
CA ASN A 144 -20.16 -3.24 -26.48
C ASN A 144 -20.00 -3.35 -24.95
N ASN A 145 -18.81 -3.04 -24.41
CA ASN A 145 -18.50 -3.06 -22.98
C ASN A 145 -18.94 -4.36 -22.27
N GLU A 146 -18.49 -5.50 -22.78
CA GLU A 146 -18.85 -6.83 -22.24
C GLU A 146 -18.46 -6.99 -20.75
N LEU A 147 -17.37 -6.36 -20.34
CA LEU A 147 -16.93 -6.34 -18.94
C LEU A 147 -17.77 -5.40 -18.06
N LYS A 148 -18.71 -4.67 -18.65
CA LYS A 148 -19.62 -3.72 -17.99
C LYS A 148 -18.87 -2.69 -17.16
N VAL A 149 -17.72 -2.22 -17.64
CA VAL A 149 -16.87 -1.25 -16.93
C VAL A 149 -17.59 0.10 -16.87
N ASN A 150 -17.75 0.62 -15.64
CA ASN A 150 -18.12 2.01 -15.40
C ASN A 150 -16.93 2.75 -14.77
N LEU A 151 -16.57 3.87 -15.41
CA LEU A 151 -15.54 4.77 -14.92
C LEU A 151 -16.09 5.61 -13.76
N ILE A 152 -15.23 5.89 -12.81
CA ILE A 152 -15.51 6.86 -11.74
C ILE A 152 -15.28 8.25 -12.31
N ASP A 153 -16.01 9.25 -11.81
CA ASP A 153 -15.72 10.65 -12.07
C ASP A 153 -14.23 10.98 -11.84
N ILE A 154 -13.63 11.69 -12.80
CA ILE A 154 -12.19 12.00 -12.82
C ILE A 154 -11.80 12.85 -11.61
N ASN A 155 -12.64 13.80 -11.18
CA ASN A 155 -12.32 14.66 -10.04
C ASN A 155 -12.29 13.86 -8.73
N SER A 156 -13.24 12.95 -8.58
CA SER A 156 -13.32 12.01 -7.46
C SER A 156 -12.13 11.05 -7.45
N ALA A 157 -11.76 10.50 -8.61
CA ALA A 157 -10.60 9.64 -8.78
C ALA A 157 -9.28 10.37 -8.44
N ARG A 158 -9.08 11.60 -8.92
CA ARG A 158 -7.92 12.44 -8.61
C ARG A 158 -7.83 12.78 -7.12
N THR A 159 -8.95 13.09 -6.49
CA THR A 159 -8.99 13.37 -5.04
C THR A 159 -8.54 12.17 -4.24
N LEU A 160 -9.01 10.97 -4.60
CA LEU A 160 -8.62 9.72 -3.96
C LEU A 160 -7.13 9.40 -4.18
N ALA A 161 -6.64 9.56 -5.41
CA ALA A 161 -5.24 9.33 -5.76
C ALA A 161 -4.29 10.27 -5.00
N ASN A 162 -4.61 11.57 -4.93
CA ASN A 162 -3.81 12.55 -4.19
C ASN A 162 -3.67 12.19 -2.70
N VAL A 163 -4.74 11.68 -2.08
CA VAL A 163 -4.69 11.23 -0.67
C VAL A 163 -3.90 9.91 -0.56
N LYS A 164 -4.10 8.98 -1.49
CA LYS A 164 -3.36 7.71 -1.57
C LYS A 164 -1.85 7.93 -1.71
N ASP A 165 -1.43 8.82 -2.60
CA ASP A 165 -0.01 9.08 -2.87
C ASP A 165 0.67 9.80 -1.70
N LYS A 166 -0.01 10.77 -1.07
CA LYS A 166 0.47 11.33 0.20
C LYS A 166 0.65 10.24 1.25
N MET A 167 -0.32 9.34 1.41
CA MET A 167 -0.24 8.22 2.36
C MET A 167 0.94 7.29 2.05
N LYS A 168 1.16 6.92 0.77
CA LYS A 168 2.34 6.13 0.35
C LYS A 168 3.65 6.83 0.68
N ASN A 169 3.74 8.14 0.47
CA ASN A 169 4.95 8.92 0.78
C ASN A 169 5.26 8.92 2.28
N TYR A 170 4.26 9.20 3.11
CA TYR A 170 4.43 9.11 4.58
C TYR A 170 4.80 7.71 5.02
N PHE A 171 4.21 6.69 4.40
CA PHE A 171 4.51 5.30 4.72
C PHE A 171 5.97 4.94 4.40
N LEU A 172 6.45 5.32 3.20
CA LEU A 172 7.84 5.13 2.81
C LEU A 172 8.81 5.89 3.71
N PHE A 173 8.51 7.16 4.00
CA PHE A 173 9.32 7.97 4.90
C PHE A 173 9.42 7.34 6.30
N SER A 174 8.29 6.86 6.85
CA SER A 174 8.29 6.14 8.12
C SER A 174 9.10 4.84 8.04
N GLY A 175 9.06 4.13 6.91
CA GLY A 175 9.85 2.91 6.70
C GLY A 175 11.34 3.17 6.69
N ILE A 176 11.78 4.22 5.98
CA ILE A 176 13.18 4.66 5.98
C ILE A 176 13.62 5.05 7.39
N PHE A 177 12.80 5.83 8.10
CA PHE A 177 13.13 6.26 9.46
C PHE A 177 13.27 5.08 10.43
N VAL A 178 12.30 4.14 10.42
CA VAL A 178 12.33 2.94 11.25
C VAL A 178 13.56 2.08 10.93
N LEU A 179 13.91 1.95 9.64
CA LEU A 179 15.11 1.22 9.22
C LEU A 179 16.39 1.87 9.77
N ILE A 180 16.57 3.18 9.57
CA ILE A 180 17.74 3.92 10.09
C ILE A 180 17.82 3.80 11.62
N PHE A 181 16.69 3.99 12.31
CA PHE A 181 16.62 3.87 13.76
C PHE A 181 16.98 2.46 14.22
N SER A 182 16.51 1.42 13.52
CA SER A 182 16.83 0.03 13.85
C SER A 182 18.30 -0.31 13.69
N ILE A 183 18.95 0.18 12.63
CA ILE A 183 20.38 -0.01 12.39
C ILE A 183 21.19 0.73 13.47
N TRP A 184 20.84 1.99 13.76
CA TRP A 184 21.51 2.76 14.79
C TRP A 184 21.36 2.11 16.18
N ALA A 185 20.13 1.72 16.55
CA ALA A 185 19.85 1.04 17.80
C ALA A 185 20.62 -0.28 17.89
N PHE A 186 20.65 -1.06 16.82
CA PHE A 186 21.44 -2.30 16.75
C PHE A 186 22.92 -2.02 17.03
N ILE A 187 23.54 -1.07 16.33
CA ILE A 187 24.97 -0.73 16.50
C ILE A 187 25.29 -0.26 17.93
N VAL A 188 24.44 0.58 18.53
CA VAL A 188 24.68 1.16 19.87
C VAL A 188 24.38 0.17 21.00
N THR A 189 23.57 -0.87 20.74
CA THR A 189 23.20 -1.89 21.73
C THR A 189 24.02 -3.17 21.61
N GLN A 190 24.85 -3.33 20.58
CA GLN A 190 25.84 -4.41 20.55
C GLN A 190 26.85 -4.20 21.70
N PRO A 191 27.20 -5.26 22.44
CA PRO A 191 28.21 -5.19 23.50
C PRO A 191 29.61 -4.85 22.98
#